data_AF-A0A2V9L4Q9-F1
#
_entry.id   AF-A0A2V9L4Q9-F1
#
_cell.length_a   1.000
_cell.length_b   1.000
_cell.length_c   1.000
_cell.angle_alpha   90.00
_cell.angle_beta   90.00
_cell.angle_gamma   90.00
#
_symmetry.space_group_name_H-M   'P 1'
#
loop_
_entity.id
_entity.type
_entity.pdbx_description
1 polymer ?
#
loop_
_entity_poly.entity_id
_entity_poly.type
_entity_poly.pdbx_seq_one_letter_code
_entity_poly.pdbx_strand_id
1 'polypeptide(L)'
;MSITRNVATILKEHVALEVEGIDRMYLNVYVPRLQWEQGVVGFFQNHLGQPVASSALMAPRTQALVTAIERFVKGRSIPGASRPRSTDGSRRLNSSPKNSSVR
;
A
#
# COMPACT_ATOMS: atom_id res chain seq x y z
N MET A 1 -45.76 -28.13 -21.32
CA MET A 1 -44.69 -27.28 -21.88
C MET A 1 -43.85 -26.75 -20.74
N SER A 2 -42.62 -27.23 -20.57
CA SER A 2 -41.70 -26.77 -19.53
C SER A 2 -41.07 -25.46 -19.99
N ILE A 3 -41.51 -24.34 -19.40
CA ILE A 3 -40.83 -23.06 -19.58
C ILE A 3 -39.46 -23.20 -18.91
N THR A 4 -38.39 -23.23 -19.71
CA THR A 4 -37.01 -23.22 -19.21
C THR A 4 -36.82 -21.94 -18.40
N ARG A 5 -36.99 -22.02 -17.07
CA ARG A 5 -36.73 -20.90 -16.19
C ARG A 5 -35.22 -20.66 -16.18
N ASN A 6 -34.80 -19.58 -16.82
CA ASN A 6 -33.42 -19.13 -16.78
C ASN A 6 -33.11 -18.66 -15.34
N VAL A 7 -31.97 -19.10 -14.80
CA VAL A 7 -31.49 -18.72 -13.47
C VAL A 7 -31.45 -17.20 -13.30
N ALA A 8 -31.12 -16.45 -14.35
CA ALA A 8 -31.12 -15.00 -14.34
C ALA A 8 -32.51 -14.38 -14.07
N THR A 9 -33.59 -15.00 -14.57
CA THR A 9 -34.96 -14.51 -14.39
C THR A 9 -35.45 -14.78 -12.97
N ILE A 10 -35.14 -15.96 -12.42
CA ILE A 10 -35.48 -16.30 -11.02
C ILE A 10 -34.76 -15.35 -10.05
N LEU A 11 -33.48 -15.08 -10.28
CA LEU A 11 -32.69 -14.18 -9.45
C LEU A 11 -33.24 -12.75 -9.51
N LYS A 12 -33.59 -12.24 -10.70
CA LYS A 12 -34.21 -10.90 -10.83
C LYS A 12 -35.52 -10.75 -10.06
N GLU A 13 -36.36 -11.78 -10.01
CA GLU A 13 -37.64 -11.73 -9.29
C GLU A 13 -37.48 -11.83 -7.75
N HIS A 14 -36.32 -12.29 -7.26
CA HIS A 14 -36.07 -12.54 -5.82
C HIS A 14 -34.99 -11.63 -5.20
N VAL A 15 -34.32 -10.78 -5.98
CA VAL A 15 -33.40 -9.77 -5.46
C VAL A 15 -34.21 -8.54 -5.04
N ALA A 16 -34.42 -8.41 -3.72
CA ALA A 16 -35.07 -7.23 -3.13
C ALA A 16 -34.11 -6.04 -2.96
N LEU A 17 -32.80 -6.27 -3.07
CA LEU A 17 -31.77 -5.25 -2.91
C LEU A 17 -30.53 -5.61 -3.74
N GLU A 18 -30.16 -4.73 -4.65
CA GLU A 18 -28.90 -4.77 -5.41
C GLU A 18 -27.99 -3.66 -4.90
N VAL A 19 -26.78 -4.01 -4.43
CA VAL A 19 -25.79 -3.06 -3.94
C VAL A 19 -24.56 -3.14 -4.82
N GLU A 20 -24.32 -2.09 -5.60
CA GLU A 20 -23.04 -1.90 -6.28
C GLU A 20 -22.03 -1.31 -5.30
N GLY A 21 -21.02 -2.11 -4.95
CA GLY A 21 -19.89 -1.70 -4.13
C GLY A 21 -18.60 -1.70 -4.95
N ILE A 22 -17.75 -0.70 -4.74
CA ILE A 22 -16.41 -0.70 -5.31
C ILE A 22 -15.53 -1.59 -4.40
N ASP A 23 -15.29 -2.84 -4.83
CA ASP A 23 -14.47 -3.80 -4.06
C ASP A 23 -12.99 -3.38 -4.00
N ARG A 24 -12.44 -2.78 -5.07
CA ARG A 24 -11.01 -2.44 -5.19
C ARG A 24 -10.77 -1.16 -6.00
N MET A 25 -10.21 -0.14 -5.34
CA MET A 25 -9.61 1.02 -6.02
C MET A 25 -8.10 0.92 -5.99
N TYR A 26 -7.45 0.97 -7.15
CA TYR A 26 -6.00 1.11 -7.25
C TYR A 26 -5.64 2.59 -7.36
N LEU A 27 -5.24 3.21 -6.26
CA LEU A 27 -4.90 4.62 -6.22
C LEU A 27 -3.38 4.81 -6.36
N ASN A 28 -2.95 5.14 -7.57
CA ASN A 28 -1.58 5.59 -7.83
C ASN A 28 -1.49 7.10 -7.60
N VAL A 29 -0.86 7.52 -6.49
CA VAL A 29 -0.63 8.94 -6.22
C VAL A 29 0.75 9.34 -6.73
N TYR A 30 0.80 10.33 -7.62
CA TYR A 30 2.04 10.91 -8.12
C TYR A 30 2.34 12.23 -7.41
N VAL A 31 3.49 12.31 -6.74
CA VAL A 31 3.99 13.55 -6.12
C VAL A 31 5.28 13.97 -6.81
N PRO A 32 5.23 14.85 -7.83
CA PRO A 32 6.39 15.18 -8.68
C PRO A 32 7.61 15.65 -7.88
N ARG A 33 7.36 16.43 -6.82
CA ARG A 33 8.42 16.99 -5.97
C ARG A 33 9.12 15.98 -5.07
N LEU A 34 8.60 14.76 -4.92
CA LEU A 34 9.26 13.70 -4.14
C LEU A 34 9.96 12.66 -5.03
N GLN A 35 9.88 12.80 -6.35
CA GLN A 35 10.49 11.86 -7.30
C GLN A 35 12.01 12.01 -7.44
N TRP A 36 12.56 13.12 -6.95
CA TRP A 36 13.97 13.47 -7.11
C TRP A 36 14.54 13.95 -5.76
N GLU A 37 15.83 13.73 -5.58
CA GLU A 37 16.53 13.83 -4.30
C GLU A 37 16.42 15.21 -3.63
N GLN A 38 16.67 16.32 -4.33
CA GLN A 38 16.60 17.65 -3.73
C GLN A 38 15.15 18.06 -3.44
N GLY A 39 14.18 17.45 -4.12
CA GLY A 39 12.77 17.58 -3.81
C GLY A 39 12.41 16.96 -2.44
N VAL A 40 13.01 15.80 -2.12
CA VAL A 40 12.93 15.19 -0.79
C VAL A 40 13.66 16.04 0.25
N VAL A 41 14.85 16.58 -0.07
CA VAL A 41 15.58 17.50 0.83
C VAL A 41 14.73 18.74 1.16
N GLY A 42 14.14 19.36 0.14
CA GLY A 42 13.26 20.51 0.29
C GLY A 42 12.00 20.19 1.10
N PHE A 43 11.48 18.96 1.02
CA PHE A 43 10.38 18.51 1.87
C PHE A 43 10.81 18.45 3.35
N PHE A 44 11.97 17.88 3.66
CA PHE A 44 12.45 17.83 5.03
C PHE A 44 12.81 19.21 5.59
N GLN A 45 13.50 20.03 4.81
CA GLN A 45 13.99 21.34 5.26
C GLN A 45 12.88 22.39 5.28
N ASN A 46 12.16 22.58 4.18
CA ASN A 46 11.22 23.68 4.04
C ASN A 46 9.81 23.33 4.53
N HIS A 47 9.36 22.08 4.32
CA HIS A 47 8.02 21.68 4.72
C HIS A 47 7.96 21.13 6.15
N LEU A 48 8.97 20.37 6.57
CA LEU A 48 9.04 19.79 7.93
C LEU A 48 9.95 20.57 8.90
N GLY A 49 10.57 21.66 8.44
CA GLY A 49 11.41 22.53 9.27
C GLY A 49 12.66 21.84 9.85
N GLN A 50 13.10 20.72 9.26
CA GLN A 50 14.25 19.99 9.76
C GLN A 50 15.54 20.64 9.26
N PRO A 51 16.54 20.89 10.11
CA PRO A 51 17.78 21.54 9.69
C PRO A 51 18.58 20.72 8.67
N VAL A 52 18.45 19.39 8.70
CA VAL A 52 19.12 18.47 7.77
C VAL A 52 18.14 17.40 7.30
N ALA A 53 18.14 17.14 5.98
CA ALA A 53 17.43 16.02 5.41
C ALA A 53 18.21 14.72 5.64
N SER A 54 17.96 14.07 6.78
CA SER A 54 18.59 12.80 7.14
C SER A 54 17.66 11.62 6.86
N SER A 55 18.21 10.55 6.27
CA SER A 55 17.50 9.29 6.07
C SER A 55 17.04 8.66 7.39
N ALA A 56 17.73 8.95 8.49
CA ALA A 56 17.32 8.52 9.83
C ALA A 56 15.98 9.11 10.27
N LEU A 57 15.59 10.28 9.73
CA LEU A 57 14.30 10.91 10.02
C LEU A 57 13.16 10.33 9.17
N MET A 58 13.48 9.62 8.07
CA MET A 58 12.48 9.03 7.18
C MET A 58 11.83 7.80 7.81
N ALA A 59 12.62 6.87 8.37
CA ALA A 59 12.10 5.61 8.88
C ALA A 59 11.04 5.78 9.99
N PRO A 60 11.24 6.62 11.03
CA PRO A 60 10.22 6.85 12.06
C PRO A 60 8.93 7.47 11.50
N ARG A 61 9.03 8.34 10.50
CA ARG A 61 7.88 8.99 9.85
C ARG A 61 7.05 7.97 9.05
N THR A 62 7.71 7.13 8.27
CA THR A 62 7.06 6.04 7.53
C THR A 62 6.39 5.06 8.49
N GLN A 63 7.06 4.69 9.58
CA GLN A 63 6.50 3.83 10.61
C GLN A 63 5.24 4.43 11.24
N ALA A 64 5.25 5.72 11.57
CA ALA A 64 4.11 6.43 12.14
C ALA A 64 2.91 6.46 11.19
N LEU A 65 3.13 6.72 9.89
CA LEU A 65 2.08 6.68 8.88
C LEU A 65 1.45 5.28 8.77
N VAL A 66 2.28 4.23 8.67
CA VAL A 66 1.80 2.84 8.62
C VAL A 66 0.99 2.50 9.87
N THR A 67 1.48 2.87 11.04
CA THR A 67 0.78 2.64 12.32
C THR A 67 -0.57 3.36 12.37
N ALA A 68 -0.64 4.58 11.85
CA ALA A 68 -1.89 5.33 11.78
C ALA A 68 -2.92 4.67 10.85
N ILE A 69 -2.46 4.15 9.70
CA ILE A 69 -3.31 3.38 8.77
C ILE A 69 -3.81 2.09 9.44
N GLU A 70 -2.93 1.34 10.11
CA GLU A 70 -3.31 0.12 10.83
C GLU A 70 -4.34 0.40 11.93
N ARG A 71 -4.15 1.48 12.69
CA ARG A 71 -5.11 1.94 13.70
C ARG A 71 -6.46 2.32 13.08
N PHE A 72 -6.44 3.04 11.96
CA PHE A 72 -7.65 3.42 11.23
C PHE A 72 -8.44 2.18 10.80
N VAL A 73 -7.76 1.20 10.21
CA VAL A 73 -8.37 -0.05 9.74
C VAL A 73 -8.97 -0.83 10.92
N LYS A 74 -8.21 -0.95 12.02
CA LYS A 74 -8.68 -1.64 13.24
C LYS A 74 -9.90 -0.97 13.86
N GLY A 75 -9.95 0.36 13.86
CA GLY A 75 -11.07 1.12 14.44
C GLY A 75 -12.35 1.12 13.61
N ARG A 76 -12.27 0.78 12.31
CA ARG A 76 -13.42 0.78 11.39
C ARG A 76 -13.90 -0.61 10.99
N SER A 77 -13.38 -1.67 11.62
CA SER A 77 -13.80 -3.07 11.42
C SER A 77 -13.95 -3.45 9.95
N ILE A 78 -13.04 -2.99 9.07
CA ILE A 78 -13.08 -3.30 7.65
C ILE A 78 -12.74 -4.79 7.49
N PRO A 79 -13.69 -5.65 7.07
CA PRO A 79 -13.45 -7.09 6.98
C PRO A 79 -12.36 -7.37 5.92
N GLY A 80 -11.32 -8.11 6.29
CA GLY A 80 -10.25 -8.55 5.36
C GLY A 80 -9.07 -7.59 5.17
N ALA A 81 -9.07 -6.41 5.79
CA ALA A 81 -7.95 -5.46 5.70
C ALA A 81 -6.81 -5.84 6.67
N SER A 82 -6.07 -6.91 6.37
CA SER A 82 -4.82 -7.25 7.06
C SER A 82 -3.62 -6.87 6.19
N ARG A 83 -2.59 -6.24 6.79
CA ARG A 83 -1.33 -5.96 6.11
C ARG A 83 -0.76 -7.25 5.52
N PRO A 84 -0.47 -7.33 4.20
CA PRO A 84 0.17 -8.50 3.62
C PRO A 84 1.54 -8.70 4.26
N ARG A 85 1.86 -9.95 4.60
CA ARG A 85 3.14 -10.34 5.22
C ARG A 85 4.27 -9.99 4.24
N SER A 86 5.02 -8.95 4.56
CA SER A 86 6.25 -8.57 3.85
C SER A 86 7.21 -9.75 3.86
N THR A 87 7.49 -10.34 2.70
CA THR A 87 8.67 -11.19 2.52
C THR A 87 9.89 -10.28 2.59
N ASP A 88 10.66 -10.42 3.67
CA ASP A 88 11.90 -9.70 3.88
C ASP A 88 12.90 -9.99 2.75
N GLY A 89 13.01 -9.07 1.79
CA GLY A 89 13.99 -9.10 0.72
C GLY A 89 15.41 -8.79 1.18
N SER A 90 15.61 -8.37 2.44
CA SER A 90 16.93 -8.02 2.97
C SER A 90 17.87 -9.21 3.14
N ARG A 91 17.37 -10.46 3.00
CA ARG A 91 18.21 -11.66 3.14
C ARG A 91 18.93 -12.10 1.85
N ARG A 92 18.59 -11.55 0.67
CA ARG A 92 19.15 -12.03 -0.62
C ARG A 92 20.36 -11.26 -1.16
N LEU A 93 20.74 -10.13 -0.55
CA LEU A 93 21.85 -9.30 -1.06
C LEU A 93 23.20 -9.55 -0.36
N ASN A 94 23.28 -10.44 0.63
CA ASN A 94 24.51 -10.73 1.38
C ASN A 94 25.25 -12.01 0.96
N SER A 95 24.96 -12.54 -0.23
CA SER A 95 25.67 -13.70 -0.80
C SER A 95 26.21 -13.39 -2.20
N SER A 96 27.16 -12.45 -2.30
CA SER A 96 28.09 -12.40 -3.43
C SER A 96 29.51 -12.53 -2.87
N PRO A 97 30.30 -13.51 -3.33
CA PRO A 97 31.63 -13.77 -2.80
C PRO A 97 32.58 -12.62 -3.15
N LYS A 98 33.33 -12.15 -2.15
CA LYS A 98 34.42 -11.19 -2.34
C LYS A 98 35.46 -11.80 -3.27
N ASN A 99 35.74 -11.09 -4.36
CA ASN A 99 36.78 -11.38 -5.33
C ASN A 99 38.14 -11.55 -4.61
N SER A 100 38.75 -12.72 -4.71
CA SER A 100 40.11 -12.98 -4.20
C SER A 100 41.05 -13.27 -5.38
N SER A 101 42.19 -12.57 -5.36
CA SER A 101 43.42 -12.80 -6.11
C SER A 101 43.54 -12.13 -7.48
N VAL A 102 43.98 -10.86 -7.44
CA VAL A 102 44.95 -10.34 -8.40
C VAL A 102 46.28 -11.07 -8.14
N ARG A 103 46.73 -11.85 -9.12
CA ARG A 103 48.13 -12.17 -9.39
C ARG A 103 48.34 -12.04 -10.89
#